data_AF-X0TMC0-F1
#
_entry.id   AF-X0TMC0-F1
#
_cell.length_a   1.000
_cell.length_b   1.000
_cell.length_c   1.000
_cell.angle_alpha   90.00
_cell.angle_beta   90.00
_cell.angle_gamma   90.00
#
_symmetry.space_group_name_H-M   'P 1'
#
loop_
_entity.id
_entity.type
_entity.pdbx_description
1 polymer ?
#
loop_
_entity_poly.entity_id
_entity_poly.type
_entity_poly.pdbx_seq_one_letter_code
_entity_poly.pdbx_strand_id
1 'polypeptide(L)'
;TGHANLSRNLHEYLDRIGPRIRHFHLQDNDGQADIHLGPFAGRIDWEQLVVRLKDFNGPFVMEFPVFDYPQGMHFLFDRLR
;
A
#
# COMPACT_ATOMS: atom_id res chain seq x y z
N THR A 1 -0.34 -1.77 4.30
CA THR A 1 0.08 -2.57 3.13
C THR A 1 1.31 -3.39 3.49
N GLY A 2 2.34 -2.79 4.07
CA GLY A 2 3.57 -3.46 4.49
C GLY A 2 3.37 -4.73 5.35
N HIS A 3 2.67 -4.65 6.49
CA HIS A 3 2.42 -5.85 7.34
C HIS A 3 1.71 -6.99 6.60
N ALA A 4 0.79 -6.64 5.71
CA ALA A 4 0.06 -7.60 4.90
C ALA A 4 0.96 -8.25 3.83
N ASN A 5 1.94 -7.51 3.30
CA ASN A 5 2.99 -8.06 2.44
C ASN A 5 3.91 -9.01 3.21
N LEU A 6 4.36 -8.60 4.39
CA LEU A 6 5.24 -9.39 5.27
C LEU A 6 4.58 -10.73 5.68
N SER A 7 3.29 -10.69 5.98
CA SER A 7 2.50 -11.89 6.30
C SER A 7 2.03 -12.69 5.08
N ARG A 8 2.31 -12.21 3.85
CA ARG A 8 1.86 -12.79 2.57
C ARG A 8 0.34 -12.88 2.41
N ASN A 9 -0.40 -12.05 3.14
CA ASN A 9 -1.86 -12.06 3.19
C ASN A 9 -2.50 -10.83 2.53
N LEU A 10 -1.72 -9.98 1.83
CA LEU A 10 -2.22 -8.73 1.24
C LEU A 10 -3.46 -8.94 0.37
N HIS A 11 -3.42 -9.88 -0.58
CA HIS A 11 -4.57 -10.15 -1.45
C HIS A 11 -5.71 -10.83 -0.70
N GLU A 12 -5.41 -11.78 0.18
CA GLU A 12 -6.42 -12.47 0.98
C GLU A 12 -7.21 -11.51 1.87
N TYR A 13 -6.55 -10.54 2.51
CA TYR A 13 -7.24 -9.52 3.30
C TYR A 13 -8.17 -8.68 2.43
N LEU A 14 -7.73 -8.26 1.25
CA LEU A 14 -8.57 -7.51 0.34
C LEU A 14 -9.78 -8.33 -0.11
N ASP A 15 -9.61 -9.62 -0.40
CA ASP A 15 -10.70 -10.52 -0.80
C ASP A 15 -11.72 -10.74 0.34
N ARG A 16 -11.24 -10.96 1.56
CA ARG A 16 -12.09 -11.39 2.69
C ARG A 16 -12.73 -10.24 3.44
N ILE A 17 -12.00 -9.14 3.63
CA ILE A 17 -12.44 -8.03 4.48
C ILE A 17 -12.43 -6.68 3.77
N GLY A 18 -12.04 -6.61 2.49
CA GLY A 18 -12.00 -5.37 1.70
C GLY A 18 -13.18 -4.43 1.90
N PRO A 19 -14.45 -4.89 1.78
CA PRO A 19 -15.63 -4.05 1.98
C PRO A 19 -15.81 -3.48 3.40
N ARG A 20 -15.08 -4.01 4.40
CA ARG A 20 -15.11 -3.55 5.80
C ARG A 20 -13.93 -2.67 6.17
N ILE A 21 -12.90 -2.59 5.33
CA ILE A 21 -11.73 -1.76 5.58
C ILE A 21 -12.17 -0.28 5.59
N ARG A 22 -11.66 0.49 6.55
CA ARG A 22 -12.01 1.92 6.72
C ARG A 22 -10.84 2.86 6.49
N HIS A 23 -9.62 2.39 6.55
CA HIS A 23 -8.41 3.14 6.27
C HIS A 23 -7.32 2.18 5.83
N PHE A 24 -6.34 2.69 5.08
CA PHE A 24 -5.12 1.95 4.76
C PHE A 24 -3.91 2.72 5.27
N HIS A 25 -2.99 1.98 5.89
CA HIS A 25 -1.64 2.46 6.10
C HIS A 25 -0.79 2.02 4.90
N LEU A 26 -0.21 2.97 4.19
CA LEU A 26 0.58 2.77 2.98
C LEU A 26 2.06 2.80 3.33
N GLN A 27 2.73 1.69 3.06
CA GLN A 27 4.17 1.51 3.10
C GLN A 27 4.55 0.20 2.39
N ASP A 28 5.77 0.14 1.90
CA ASP A 28 6.36 -1.01 1.23
C ASP A 28 7.43 -1.66 2.12
N ASN A 29 7.80 -2.90 1.81
CA ASN A 29 8.93 -3.58 2.40
C ASN A 29 9.47 -4.68 1.48
N ASP A 30 10.60 -5.27 1.86
CA ASP A 30 11.27 -6.34 1.12
C ASP A 30 10.65 -7.73 1.30
N GLY A 31 9.52 -7.81 2.01
CA GLY A 31 8.84 -9.05 2.39
C GLY A 31 9.52 -9.82 3.53
N GLN A 32 10.53 -9.25 4.18
CA GLN A 32 11.28 -9.90 5.27
C GLN A 32 11.21 -9.11 6.59
N ALA A 33 11.11 -7.77 6.52
CA ALA A 33 11.01 -6.93 7.70
C ALA A 33 10.03 -5.77 7.50
N ASP A 34 9.57 -5.18 8.61
CA ASP A 34 8.71 -4.00 8.59
C ASP A 34 9.55 -2.71 8.49
N ILE A 35 10.07 -2.42 7.29
CA ILE A 35 11.07 -1.37 7.06
C ILE A 35 10.54 -0.06 6.47
N HIS A 36 9.22 0.06 6.26
CA HIS A 36 8.55 1.35 5.97
C HIS A 36 9.12 2.09 4.75
N LEU A 37 9.34 1.36 3.66
CA LEU A 37 9.80 1.92 2.40
C LEU A 37 8.66 2.62 1.66
N GLY A 38 9.00 3.57 0.78
CA GLY A 38 8.01 4.15 -0.12
C GLY A 38 7.61 3.19 -1.25
N PRO A 39 6.54 3.51 -1.99
CA PRO A 39 6.11 2.69 -3.11
C PRO A 39 7.23 2.44 -4.13
N PHE A 40 7.31 1.21 -4.64
CA PHE A 40 8.33 0.72 -5.58
C PHE A 40 9.75 0.55 -5.03
N ALA A 41 9.98 0.86 -3.76
CA ALA A 41 11.27 0.59 -3.13
C ALA A 41 11.35 -0.79 -2.46
N GLY A 42 10.22 -1.46 -2.27
CA GLY A 42 10.15 -2.82 -1.71
C GLY A 42 9.69 -3.86 -2.75
N ARG A 43 8.77 -4.72 -2.34
CA ARG A 43 8.30 -5.89 -3.11
C ARG A 43 6.79 -5.97 -3.23
N ILE A 44 6.06 -4.95 -2.81
CA ILE A 44 4.62 -4.86 -3.10
C ILE A 44 4.42 -4.53 -4.58
N ASP A 45 3.55 -5.28 -5.25
CA ASP A 45 3.05 -4.93 -6.58
C ASP A 45 2.04 -3.77 -6.45
N TRP A 46 2.56 -2.55 -6.51
CA TRP A 46 1.77 -1.33 -6.37
C TRP A 46 0.82 -1.11 -7.54
N GLU A 47 1.16 -1.54 -8.75
CA GLU A 47 0.28 -1.42 -9.92
C GLU A 47 -0.97 -2.27 -9.72
N GLN A 48 -0.81 -3.51 -9.29
CA GLN A 48 -1.95 -4.38 -8.99
C GLN A 48 -2.73 -3.88 -7.77
N LEU A 49 -2.04 -3.40 -6.73
CA LEU A 49 -2.68 -2.94 -5.51
C LEU A 49 -3.59 -1.75 -5.76
N VAL A 50 -3.15 -0.70 -6.48
CA VAL A 50 -4.00 0.48 -6.71
C VAL A 50 -5.25 0.15 -7.54
N VAL A 51 -5.17 -0.81 -8.47
CA VAL A 51 -6.35 -1.29 -9.21
C VAL A 51 -7.38 -1.91 -8.27
N ARG A 52 -6.94 -2.66 -7.26
CA ARG A 52 -7.81 -3.27 -6.25
C ARG A 52 -8.40 -2.25 -5.27
N LEU A 53 -7.75 -1.10 -5.12
CA LEU A 53 -8.16 -0.03 -4.23
C LEU A 53 -8.96 1.08 -4.93
N LYS A 54 -9.20 0.98 -6.25
CA LYS A 54 -9.82 2.04 -7.05
C LYS A 54 -11.18 2.53 -6.54
N ASP A 55 -11.95 1.64 -5.89
CA ASP A 55 -13.31 1.92 -5.41
C ASP A 55 -13.33 2.23 -3.90
N PHE A 56 -12.16 2.22 -3.25
CA PHE A 56 -12.03 2.55 -1.83
C PHE A 56 -12.03 4.08 -1.64
N ASN A 57 -12.97 4.58 -0.85
CA ASN A 57 -13.16 6.03 -0.60
C ASN A 57 -12.80 6.44 0.84
N GLY A 58 -12.03 5.63 1.56
CA GLY A 58 -11.56 5.96 2.92
C GLY A 58 -10.18 6.64 2.91
N PRO A 59 -9.69 7.08 4.07
CA PRO A 59 -8.39 7.70 4.17
C PRO A 59 -7.23 6.72 3.92
N PHE A 60 -6.20 7.26 3.29
CA PHE A 60 -4.87 6.68 3.19
C PHE A 60 -3.91 7.39 4.14
N VAL A 61 -3.16 6.63 4.94
CA VAL A 61 -2.13 7.12 5.85
C VAL A 61 -0.78 6.73 5.27
N MET A 62 0.11 7.69 5.09
CA MET A 62 1.47 7.42 4.60
C MET A 62 2.38 7.08 5.78
N GLU A 63 2.98 5.89 5.75
CA GLU A 63 3.88 5.39 6.78
C GLU A 63 5.29 5.14 6.20
N PHE A 64 5.84 6.13 5.52
CA PHE A 64 7.19 6.10 4.97
C PHE A 64 7.75 7.53 4.85
N PRO A 65 9.09 7.70 4.75
CA PRO A 65 9.70 9.01 4.52
C PRO A 65 9.36 9.53 3.11
N VAL A 66 8.29 10.32 3.00
CA VAL A 66 7.75 10.85 1.74
C VAL A 66 8.81 11.51 0.85
N PHE A 67 9.76 12.25 1.45
CA PHE A 67 10.79 12.98 0.73
C PHE A 67 11.83 12.09 0.05
N ASP A 68 11.98 10.84 0.50
CA ASP A 68 12.92 9.88 -0.08
C ASP A 68 12.32 9.15 -1.30
N TYR A 69 10.99 9.24 -1.50
CA TYR A 69 10.25 8.49 -2.53
C TYR A 69 9.27 9.36 -3.35
N PRO A 70 9.73 10.45 -3.97
CA PRO A 70 8.83 11.38 -4.67
C PRO A 70 8.07 10.75 -5.84
N GLN A 71 8.66 9.78 -6.56
CA GLN A 71 7.97 9.09 -7.67
C GLN A 71 6.84 8.19 -7.16
N GLY A 72 7.08 7.44 -6.07
CA GLY A 72 6.06 6.62 -5.44
C GLY A 72 4.88 7.45 -4.95
N MET A 73 5.16 8.65 -4.45
CA MET A 73 4.13 9.61 -4.03
C MET A 73 3.27 10.11 -5.19
N HIS A 74 3.88 10.56 -6.29
CA HIS A 74 3.13 10.97 -7.46
C HIS A 74 2.24 9.84 -8.00
N PHE A 75 2.78 8.62 -8.07
CA PHE A 75 2.01 7.45 -8.47
C PHE A 75 0.75 7.22 -7.62
N LEU A 76 0.87 7.34 -6.29
CA LEU A 76 -0.27 7.19 -5.40
C LEU A 76 -1.30 8.30 -5.60
N PHE A 77 -0.89 9.57 -5.69
CA PHE A 77 -1.82 10.69 -5.89
C PHE A 77 -2.56 10.64 -7.22
N ASP A 78 -1.92 10.13 -8.27
CA ASP A 78 -2.55 9.99 -9.58
C ASP A 78 -3.61 8.88 -9.63
N ARG A 79 -3.54 7.90 -8.71
CA ARG A 79 -4.33 6.66 -8.78
C ARG A 79 -5.28 6.43 -7.62
N LEU A 80 -5.00 7.01 -6.46
CA LEU A 80 -5.83 6.94 -5.27
C LEU A 80 -6.42 8.33 -5.06
N ARG A 81 -7.72 8.48 -5.33
CA ARG A 81 -8.48 9.74 -5.17
C ARG A 81 -9.45 9.61 -4.02
#